data_AF-A0A933M7K2-F1
#
_entry.id   AF-A0A933M7K2-F1
#
_cell.length_a   1.000
_cell.length_b   1.000
_cell.length_c   1.000
_cell.angle_alpha   90.00
_cell.angle_beta   90.00
_cell.angle_gamma   90.00
#
_symmetry.space_group_name_H-M   'P 1'
#
loop_
_entity.id
_entity.type
_entity.pdbx_description
1 polymer ?
#
loop_
_entity_poly.entity_id
_entity_poly.type
_entity_poly.pdbx_seq_one_letter_code
_entity_poly.pdbx_strand_id
1 'polypeptide(L)'
;MINTPNPTPPSGIVTFLFTDIEGSTALWERMPEAMKHALALHDQLLRLAISKHNGFIFKQIGDAFQAAFVLPQDALAASLAAQRALRDAAWGETGALRVRIGIHTGPEEWLGADYAVSHTLNRAARIMSAGHGGEILVSGGTVEHLNDALPPEANLTDLGKHRLKGLKIPEHLFQLTVPDLPAEFPPLNVLESYRAHFETVVRAISENRVVPLLGTTVNLVGRPVDKTWQFGQTEFLPVGSELAEHLARVFDYPPGEPRDLVRVSQYAAVKAGIGPLYDELRKIFKVEYPPTPMHQFFAGLPALMRERGFPPELLIVTTNYDDALERAFRAADEPFDLVTYIAEGDARGKFMHTAPDGKARPIDKPNKYLGLNPEEHTTILKIHGVVDRQNRARDSYVITEDHYIDYLAHKDIAQQLPAQLLERMSWSHFLFLGYSLRDWNLRVILHRIWGEQKFKYKAWAVTDRTFTGEKPQPLEQEFWRLRDVDIVKMPLDDYVESLQTHFEELPQGGEE
;
A
#
# COMPACT_ATOMS: atom_id res chain seq x y z
N MET A 1 -23.60 -39.34 -14.06
CA MET A 1 -23.73 -37.88 -13.88
C MET A 1 -24.98 -37.63 -13.05
N ILE A 2 -24.84 -37.43 -11.74
CA ILE A 2 -25.94 -36.99 -10.89
C ILE A 2 -25.97 -35.47 -11.03
N ASN A 3 -27.02 -34.96 -11.65
CA ASN A 3 -27.24 -33.54 -11.86
C ASN A 3 -27.67 -32.93 -10.51
N THR A 4 -26.73 -32.53 -9.68
CA THR A 4 -27.03 -31.72 -8.48
C THR A 4 -27.55 -30.36 -8.98
N PRO A 5 -28.79 -29.96 -8.65
CA PRO A 5 -29.27 -28.63 -9.01
C PRO A 5 -28.33 -27.58 -8.41
N ASN A 6 -27.94 -26.58 -9.21
CA ASN A 6 -27.21 -25.43 -8.69
C ASN A 6 -28.03 -24.84 -7.53
N PRO A 7 -27.44 -24.64 -6.33
CA PRO A 7 -28.16 -24.06 -5.21
C PRO A 7 -28.72 -22.70 -5.61
N THR A 8 -29.97 -22.44 -5.26
CA THR A 8 -30.60 -21.12 -5.47
C THR A 8 -29.91 -20.10 -4.57
N PRO A 9 -29.63 -18.87 -5.06
CA PRO A 9 -28.96 -17.85 -4.28
C PRO A 9 -29.81 -17.46 -3.05
N PRO A 10 -29.27 -17.55 -1.82
CA PRO A 10 -30.01 -17.16 -0.62
C PRO A 10 -30.27 -15.65 -0.58
N SER A 11 -31.36 -15.23 0.05
CA SER A 11 -31.75 -13.82 0.28
C SER A 11 -32.51 -13.71 1.61
N GLY A 12 -32.63 -12.51 2.16
CA GLY A 12 -33.14 -12.29 3.51
C GLY A 12 -31.98 -12.26 4.49
N ILE A 13 -31.95 -13.14 5.50
CA ILE A 13 -30.77 -13.30 6.36
C ILE A 13 -29.85 -14.35 5.73
N VAL A 14 -28.64 -13.91 5.38
CA VAL A 14 -27.68 -14.72 4.63
C VAL A 14 -26.37 -14.80 5.40
N THR A 15 -25.75 -15.98 5.42
CA THR A 15 -24.39 -16.16 5.94
C THR A 15 -23.39 -16.16 4.81
N PHE A 16 -22.43 -15.24 4.86
CA PHE A 16 -21.36 -15.12 3.89
C PHE A 16 -20.07 -15.72 4.41
N LEU A 17 -19.35 -16.42 3.53
CA LEU A 17 -18.02 -16.96 3.72
C LEU A 17 -17.10 -16.33 2.70
N PHE A 18 -16.03 -15.70 3.19
CA PHE A 18 -14.96 -15.13 2.38
C PHE A 18 -13.67 -15.89 2.64
N THR A 19 -12.93 -16.21 1.57
CA THR A 19 -11.61 -16.83 1.68
C THR A 19 -10.55 -16.02 0.95
N ASP A 20 -9.30 -16.20 1.37
CA ASP A 20 -8.12 -15.70 0.67
C ASP A 20 -6.93 -16.60 1.00
N ILE A 21 -6.04 -16.84 0.04
CA ILE A 21 -4.81 -17.61 0.30
C ILE A 21 -3.75 -16.64 0.85
N GLU A 22 -3.31 -16.90 2.07
CA GLU A 22 -2.21 -16.15 2.65
C GLU A 22 -0.93 -16.39 1.84
N GLY A 23 -0.34 -15.31 1.33
CA GLY A 23 0.95 -15.40 0.63
C GLY A 23 0.93 -16.00 -0.78
N SER A 24 -0.24 -16.33 -1.36
CA SER A 24 -0.38 -16.88 -2.74
C SER A 24 0.44 -16.22 -3.83
N THR A 25 0.38 -14.89 -3.95
CA THR A 25 1.17 -14.15 -4.96
C THR A 25 2.68 -14.41 -4.88
N ALA A 26 3.24 -14.61 -3.68
CA ALA A 26 4.67 -14.94 -3.54
C ALA A 26 4.99 -16.33 -4.10
N LEU A 27 4.03 -17.27 -4.04
CA LEU A 27 4.17 -18.59 -4.66
C LEU A 27 4.02 -18.52 -6.18
N TRP A 28 3.13 -17.66 -6.69
CA TRP A 28 2.99 -17.40 -8.13
C TRP A 28 4.27 -16.83 -8.76
N GLU A 29 4.97 -15.93 -8.06
CA GLU A 29 6.22 -15.35 -8.57
C GLU A 29 7.40 -16.34 -8.50
N ARG A 30 7.53 -17.09 -7.39
CA ARG A 30 8.64 -18.03 -7.20
C ARG A 30 8.51 -19.26 -8.08
N MET A 31 7.28 -19.75 -8.27
CA MET A 31 7.00 -21.05 -8.88
C MET A 31 5.68 -21.00 -9.67
N PRO A 32 5.59 -20.21 -10.75
CA PRO A 32 4.33 -19.97 -11.47
C PRO A 32 3.66 -21.24 -11.96
N GLU A 33 4.43 -22.18 -12.50
CA GLU A 33 3.88 -23.47 -12.97
C GLU A 33 3.37 -24.33 -11.81
N ALA A 34 4.13 -24.44 -10.72
CA ALA A 34 3.69 -25.19 -9.55
C ALA A 34 2.45 -24.56 -8.91
N MET A 35 2.41 -23.23 -8.81
CA MET A 35 1.29 -22.47 -8.26
C MET A 35 0.04 -22.58 -9.14
N LYS A 36 0.17 -22.67 -10.46
CA LYS A 36 -0.97 -22.93 -11.36
C LYS A 36 -1.65 -24.26 -11.07
N HIS A 37 -0.86 -25.32 -10.84
CA HIS A 37 -1.38 -26.63 -10.45
C HIS A 37 -1.97 -26.60 -9.04
N ALA A 38 -1.29 -25.93 -8.10
CA ALA A 38 -1.76 -25.79 -6.74
C ALA A 38 -3.07 -24.98 -6.67
N LEU A 39 -3.20 -23.88 -7.41
CA LEU A 39 -4.43 -23.10 -7.45
C LEU A 39 -5.60 -23.91 -8.03
N ALA A 40 -5.36 -24.71 -9.07
CA ALA A 40 -6.40 -25.59 -9.61
C ALA A 40 -6.89 -26.62 -8.57
N LEU A 41 -5.97 -27.20 -7.80
CA LEU A 41 -6.32 -28.11 -6.70
C LEU A 41 -7.06 -27.37 -5.58
N HIS A 42 -6.56 -26.21 -5.15
CA HIS A 42 -7.23 -25.34 -4.19
C HIS A 42 -8.68 -25.07 -4.59
N ASP A 43 -8.91 -24.60 -5.81
CA ASP A 43 -10.23 -24.27 -6.30
C ASP A 43 -11.16 -25.48 -6.29
N GLN A 44 -10.65 -26.66 -6.65
CA GLN A 44 -11.40 -27.91 -6.58
C GLN A 44 -11.81 -28.24 -5.14
N LEU A 45 -10.88 -28.14 -4.19
CA LEU A 45 -11.13 -28.47 -2.78
C LEU A 45 -12.14 -27.51 -2.16
N LEU A 46 -11.99 -26.19 -2.38
CA LEU A 46 -12.90 -25.18 -1.88
C LEU A 46 -14.30 -25.32 -2.49
N ARG A 47 -14.39 -25.53 -3.80
CA ARG A 47 -15.70 -25.75 -4.48
C ARG A 47 -16.41 -26.98 -3.97
N LEU A 48 -15.68 -28.06 -3.71
CA LEU A 48 -16.25 -29.29 -3.16
C LEU A 48 -16.74 -29.08 -1.73
N ALA A 49 -15.93 -28.46 -0.87
CA ALA A 49 -16.30 -28.19 0.52
C ALA A 49 -17.53 -27.27 0.59
N ILE A 50 -17.55 -26.17 -0.16
CA ILE A 50 -18.67 -25.22 -0.16
C ILE A 50 -19.94 -25.89 -0.70
N SER A 51 -19.87 -26.54 -1.86
CA SER A 51 -21.05 -27.16 -2.48
C SER A 51 -21.61 -28.33 -1.67
N LYS A 52 -20.75 -29.14 -1.04
CA LYS A 52 -21.17 -30.28 -0.19
C LYS A 52 -21.96 -29.83 1.03
N HIS A 53 -21.73 -28.60 1.48
CA HIS A 53 -22.37 -27.98 2.62
C HIS A 53 -23.35 -26.89 2.17
N ASN A 54 -24.06 -27.09 1.05
CA ASN A 54 -25.15 -26.23 0.59
C ASN A 54 -24.78 -24.77 0.30
N GLY A 55 -23.50 -24.46 0.11
CA GLY A 55 -23.04 -23.12 -0.19
C GLY A 55 -23.21 -22.75 -1.67
N PHE A 56 -23.59 -21.50 -1.91
CA PHE A 56 -23.68 -20.89 -3.24
C PHE A 56 -22.47 -19.98 -3.48
N ILE A 57 -21.56 -20.39 -4.38
CA ILE A 57 -20.41 -19.57 -4.78
C ILE A 57 -20.88 -18.56 -5.81
N PHE A 58 -21.02 -17.30 -5.40
CA PHE A 58 -21.46 -16.23 -6.28
C PHE A 58 -20.30 -15.48 -6.93
N LYS A 59 -19.10 -15.53 -6.32
CA LYS A 59 -17.93 -14.81 -6.85
C LYS A 59 -16.63 -15.53 -6.54
N GLN A 60 -15.72 -15.50 -7.51
CA GLN A 60 -14.31 -15.86 -7.33
C GLN A 60 -13.46 -14.75 -7.96
N ILE A 61 -12.52 -14.21 -7.20
CA ILE A 61 -11.60 -13.15 -7.66
C ILE A 61 -10.19 -13.66 -7.40
N GLY A 62 -9.50 -14.09 -8.46
CA GLY A 62 -8.21 -14.77 -8.32
C GLY A 62 -8.35 -16.04 -7.48
N ASP A 63 -7.67 -16.06 -6.35
CA ASP A 63 -7.64 -17.13 -5.34
C ASP A 63 -8.64 -16.95 -4.19
N ALA A 64 -9.39 -15.86 -4.18
CA ALA A 64 -10.42 -15.59 -3.18
C ALA A 64 -11.79 -16.13 -3.59
N PHE A 65 -12.46 -16.85 -2.69
CA PHE A 65 -13.85 -17.28 -2.86
C PHE A 65 -14.80 -16.43 -2.01
N GLN A 66 -15.97 -16.15 -2.58
CA GLN A 66 -17.11 -15.59 -1.86
C GLN A 66 -18.30 -16.51 -2.06
N ALA A 67 -18.83 -17.01 -0.95
CA ALA A 67 -19.94 -17.93 -0.92
C ALA A 67 -21.03 -17.47 0.06
N ALA A 68 -22.26 -17.85 -0.24
CA ALA A 68 -23.44 -17.53 0.53
C ALA A 68 -24.17 -18.80 0.98
N PHE A 69 -24.68 -18.81 2.20
CA PHE A 69 -25.35 -19.92 2.84
C PHE A 69 -26.65 -19.45 3.48
N VAL A 70 -27.68 -20.29 3.43
CA VAL A 70 -28.93 -20.07 4.17
C VAL A 70 -28.68 -20.21 5.68
N LEU A 71 -27.89 -21.21 6.06
CA LEU A 71 -27.67 -21.60 7.44
C LEU A 71 -26.22 -21.32 7.87
N PRO A 72 -25.97 -20.69 9.04
CA PRO A 72 -24.62 -20.41 9.50
C PRO A 72 -23.81 -21.67 9.79
N GLN A 73 -24.43 -22.73 10.31
CA GLN A 73 -23.76 -24.01 10.59
C GLN A 73 -23.20 -24.67 9.33
N ASP A 74 -23.83 -24.44 8.18
CA ASP A 74 -23.37 -24.95 6.89
C ASP A 74 -22.08 -24.23 6.45
N ALA A 75 -22.00 -22.90 6.66
CA ALA A 75 -20.79 -22.14 6.41
C ALA A 75 -19.62 -22.56 7.32
N LEU A 76 -19.90 -22.82 8.61
CA LEU A 76 -18.90 -23.33 9.56
C LEU A 76 -18.41 -24.73 9.13
N ALA A 77 -19.33 -25.63 8.80
CA ALA A 77 -18.98 -26.98 8.35
C ALA A 77 -18.18 -26.97 7.04
N ALA A 78 -18.57 -26.11 6.08
CA ALA A 78 -17.82 -25.88 4.84
C ALA A 78 -16.39 -25.40 5.13
N SER A 79 -16.22 -24.48 6.07
CA SER A 79 -14.92 -23.92 6.45
C SER A 79 -13.99 -24.97 7.05
N LEU A 80 -14.51 -25.80 7.97
CA LEU A 80 -13.74 -26.90 8.56
C LEU A 80 -13.39 -27.96 7.52
N ALA A 81 -14.33 -28.32 6.64
CA ALA A 81 -14.08 -29.26 5.54
C ALA A 81 -13.01 -28.73 4.58
N ALA A 82 -13.05 -27.43 4.26
CA ALA A 82 -12.04 -26.78 3.43
C ALA A 82 -10.66 -26.83 4.10
N GLN A 83 -10.53 -26.40 5.37
CA GLN A 83 -9.24 -26.42 6.06
C GLN A 83 -8.65 -27.83 6.18
N ARG A 84 -9.46 -28.85 6.47
CA ARG A 84 -9.03 -30.26 6.49
C ARG A 84 -8.56 -30.73 5.11
N ALA A 85 -9.33 -30.43 4.07
CA ALA A 85 -8.97 -30.77 2.70
C ALA A 85 -7.66 -30.11 2.27
N LEU A 86 -7.46 -28.83 2.64
CA LEU A 86 -6.23 -28.09 2.35
C LEU A 86 -5.03 -28.65 3.12
N ARG A 87 -5.20 -29.03 4.40
CA ARG A 87 -4.16 -29.67 5.21
C ARG A 87 -3.69 -30.99 4.58
N ASP A 88 -4.64 -31.81 4.13
CA ASP A 88 -4.39 -33.17 3.64
C ASP A 88 -3.94 -33.21 2.17
N ALA A 89 -4.01 -32.09 1.45
CA ALA A 89 -3.65 -32.05 0.04
C ALA A 89 -2.14 -32.17 -0.20
N ALA A 90 -1.77 -32.86 -1.28
CA ALA A 90 -0.39 -32.97 -1.73
C ALA A 90 -0.02 -31.78 -2.63
N TRP A 91 0.52 -30.72 -2.03
CA TRP A 91 0.81 -29.45 -2.70
C TRP A 91 2.11 -29.42 -3.55
N GLY A 92 2.90 -30.49 -3.49
CA GLY A 92 4.17 -30.59 -4.21
C GLY A 92 5.14 -29.46 -3.85
N GLU A 93 5.76 -28.86 -4.86
CA GLU A 93 6.82 -27.83 -4.69
C GLU A 93 6.32 -26.53 -4.05
N THR A 94 5.01 -26.26 -4.09
CA THR A 94 4.46 -25.04 -3.49
C THR A 94 4.53 -25.02 -1.97
N GLY A 95 4.55 -26.20 -1.34
CA GLY A 95 4.26 -26.33 0.08
C GLY A 95 2.78 -26.03 0.39
N ALA A 96 2.37 -26.21 1.63
CA ALA A 96 0.96 -26.05 1.99
C ALA A 96 0.43 -24.63 1.75
N LEU A 97 -0.69 -24.53 1.02
CA LEU A 97 -1.41 -23.27 0.85
C LEU A 97 -2.23 -23.00 2.11
N ARG A 98 -2.00 -21.84 2.74
CA ARG A 98 -2.70 -21.45 3.97
C ARG A 98 -3.85 -20.51 3.64
N VAL A 99 -5.09 -20.98 3.77
CA VAL A 99 -6.29 -20.17 3.48
C VAL A 99 -6.81 -19.57 4.76
N ARG A 100 -7.09 -18.27 4.76
CA ARG A 100 -7.83 -17.60 5.85
C ARG A 100 -9.30 -17.49 5.47
N ILE A 101 -10.19 -17.63 6.45
CA ILE A 101 -11.64 -17.63 6.25
C ILE A 101 -12.30 -16.65 7.21
N GLY A 102 -13.24 -15.85 6.71
CA GLY A 102 -14.11 -15.00 7.53
C GLY A 102 -15.58 -15.26 7.26
N ILE A 103 -16.39 -15.32 8.31
CA ILE A 103 -17.81 -15.65 8.26
C ILE A 103 -18.63 -14.54 8.94
N HIS A 104 -19.65 -14.05 8.23
CA HIS A 104 -20.58 -13.07 8.77
C HIS A 104 -22.02 -13.31 8.30
N THR A 105 -22.99 -13.07 9.18
CA THR A 105 -24.42 -13.25 8.92
C THR A 105 -25.13 -11.91 9.02
N GLY A 106 -25.92 -11.56 8.01
CA GLY A 106 -26.69 -10.32 8.00
C GLY A 106 -27.72 -10.27 6.86
N PRO A 107 -28.54 -9.20 6.82
CA PRO A 107 -29.54 -9.05 5.78
C PRO A 107 -28.89 -8.75 4.43
N GLU A 108 -29.34 -9.42 3.37
CA GLU A 108 -28.90 -9.19 2.00
C GLU A 108 -29.93 -9.68 0.95
N GLU A 109 -29.94 -9.06 -0.23
CA GLU A 109 -30.82 -9.42 -1.35
C GLU A 109 -30.01 -9.79 -2.61
N TRP A 110 -30.41 -10.87 -3.28
CA TRP A 110 -29.81 -11.27 -4.55
C TRP A 110 -30.35 -10.40 -5.71
N LEU A 111 -29.46 -9.66 -6.40
CA LEU A 111 -29.85 -8.76 -7.49
C LEU A 111 -29.83 -9.43 -8.88
N GLY A 112 -29.95 -10.76 -8.93
CA GLY A 112 -29.96 -11.54 -10.17
C GLY A 112 -28.57 -11.97 -10.64
N ALA A 113 -27.57 -11.09 -10.58
CA ALA A 113 -26.20 -11.37 -11.04
C ALA A 113 -25.13 -11.35 -9.93
N ASP A 114 -25.31 -10.52 -8.91
CA ASP A 114 -24.44 -10.42 -7.75
C ASP A 114 -25.29 -9.98 -6.54
N TYR A 115 -24.70 -10.00 -5.35
CA TYR A 115 -25.25 -9.31 -4.19
C TYR A 115 -24.94 -7.81 -4.26
N ALA A 116 -25.77 -6.97 -3.64
CA ALA A 116 -25.51 -5.54 -3.60
C ALA A 116 -24.18 -5.27 -2.87
N VAL A 117 -23.39 -4.29 -3.33
CA VAL A 117 -22.25 -3.82 -2.53
C VAL A 117 -22.81 -3.24 -1.23
N SER A 118 -22.71 -4.02 -0.15
CA SER A 118 -23.44 -3.76 1.10
C SER A 118 -22.53 -3.77 2.33
N HIS A 119 -23.09 -3.31 3.45
CA HIS A 119 -22.43 -3.39 4.75
C HIS A 119 -22.15 -4.84 5.18
N THR A 120 -23.02 -5.81 4.81
CA THR A 120 -22.89 -7.22 5.20
C THR A 120 -21.70 -7.88 4.51
N LEU A 121 -21.58 -7.73 3.18
CA LEU A 121 -20.45 -8.28 2.41
C LEU A 121 -19.12 -7.63 2.81
N ASN A 122 -19.12 -6.30 2.96
CA ASN A 122 -17.92 -5.58 3.39
C ASN A 122 -17.45 -6.07 4.76
N ARG A 123 -18.37 -6.28 5.70
CA ARG A 123 -18.05 -6.81 7.03
C ARG A 123 -17.44 -8.21 6.96
N ALA A 124 -18.03 -9.13 6.18
CA ALA A 124 -17.47 -10.47 5.98
C ALA A 124 -16.02 -10.43 5.44
N ALA A 125 -15.76 -9.57 4.45
CA ALA A 125 -14.43 -9.37 3.90
C ALA A 125 -13.43 -8.82 4.93
N ARG A 126 -13.85 -7.89 5.81
CA ARG A 126 -13.00 -7.34 6.87
C ARG A 126 -12.68 -8.34 7.97
N ILE A 127 -13.64 -9.18 8.32
CA ILE A 127 -13.43 -10.28 9.26
C ILE A 127 -12.38 -11.26 8.71
N MET A 128 -12.53 -11.69 7.45
CA MET A 128 -11.54 -12.55 6.79
C MET A 128 -10.15 -11.89 6.76
N SER A 129 -10.08 -10.59 6.50
CA SER A 129 -8.82 -9.85 6.42
C SER A 129 -8.08 -9.74 7.76
N ALA A 130 -8.80 -9.77 8.88
CA ALA A 130 -8.23 -9.72 10.23
C ALA A 130 -7.48 -11.02 10.59
N GLY A 131 -7.85 -12.14 9.97
CA GLY A 131 -7.28 -13.46 10.26
C GLY A 131 -6.01 -13.79 9.48
N HIS A 132 -5.35 -14.87 9.91
CA HIS A 132 -4.14 -15.45 9.34
C HIS A 132 -4.42 -16.73 8.56
N GLY A 133 -3.47 -17.16 7.72
CA GLY A 133 -3.62 -18.38 6.94
C GLY A 133 -3.82 -19.62 7.82
N GLY A 134 -4.93 -20.33 7.61
CA GLY A 134 -5.38 -21.47 8.41
C GLY A 134 -6.46 -21.12 9.44
N GLU A 135 -6.67 -19.83 9.71
CA GLU A 135 -7.61 -19.33 10.71
C GLU A 135 -9.03 -19.17 10.12
N ILE A 136 -10.04 -19.47 10.94
CA ILE A 136 -11.46 -19.27 10.61
C ILE A 136 -12.04 -18.30 11.65
N LEU A 137 -12.37 -17.09 11.20
CA LEU A 137 -12.98 -16.05 12.03
C LEU A 137 -14.48 -15.95 11.78
N VAL A 138 -15.23 -15.82 12.87
CA VAL A 138 -16.70 -15.79 12.89
C VAL A 138 -17.15 -14.54 13.63
N SER A 139 -18.06 -13.77 13.03
CA SER A 139 -18.66 -12.60 13.69
C SER A 139 -19.60 -12.97 14.84
N GLY A 140 -19.74 -12.09 15.82
CA GLY A 140 -20.76 -12.23 16.87
C GLY A 140 -22.18 -12.30 16.31
N GLY A 141 -22.47 -11.55 15.23
CA GLY A 141 -23.74 -11.66 14.53
C GLY A 141 -24.00 -13.07 13.99
N THR A 142 -22.99 -13.78 13.48
CA THR A 142 -23.13 -15.19 13.08
C THR A 142 -23.36 -16.10 14.28
N VAL A 143 -22.67 -15.86 15.39
CA VAL A 143 -22.84 -16.66 16.62
C VAL A 143 -24.26 -16.55 17.17
N GLU A 144 -24.83 -15.35 17.16
CA GLU A 144 -26.24 -15.13 17.55
C GLU A 144 -27.22 -15.94 16.68
N HIS A 145 -26.90 -16.17 15.41
CA HIS A 145 -27.75 -16.93 14.48
C HIS A 145 -27.52 -18.46 14.53
N LEU A 146 -26.45 -18.94 15.18
CA LEU A 146 -26.15 -20.39 15.27
C LEU A 146 -27.14 -21.14 16.17
N ASN A 147 -27.74 -20.50 17.17
CA ASN A 147 -28.62 -21.16 18.16
C ASN A 147 -28.02 -22.46 18.73
N ASP A 148 -26.75 -22.42 19.14
CA ASP A 148 -25.95 -23.56 19.64
C ASP A 148 -25.69 -24.71 18.63
N ALA A 149 -26.02 -24.53 17.34
CA ALA A 149 -25.81 -25.53 16.30
C ALA A 149 -24.36 -25.53 15.75
N LEU A 150 -23.38 -25.89 16.58
CA LEU A 150 -22.00 -26.05 16.14
C LEU A 150 -21.78 -27.40 15.42
N PRO A 151 -20.88 -27.45 14.42
CA PRO A 151 -20.41 -28.72 13.87
C PRO A 151 -19.82 -29.62 14.98
N PRO A 152 -19.85 -30.95 14.81
CA PRO A 152 -19.27 -31.88 15.79
C PRO A 152 -17.80 -31.54 16.10
N GLU A 153 -17.45 -31.57 17.40
CA GLU A 153 -16.10 -31.28 17.93
C GLU A 153 -15.63 -29.83 17.72
N ALA A 154 -16.45 -28.96 17.13
CA ALA A 154 -16.12 -27.57 16.94
C ALA A 154 -16.40 -26.75 18.21
N ASN A 155 -15.51 -25.80 18.48
CA ASN A 155 -15.66 -24.80 19.53
C ASN A 155 -15.50 -23.40 18.95
N LEU A 156 -16.06 -22.41 19.65
CA LEU A 156 -15.82 -21.00 19.37
C LEU A 156 -14.99 -20.41 20.49
N THR A 157 -13.76 -20.02 20.18
CA THR A 157 -12.91 -19.29 21.10
C THR A 157 -13.21 -17.81 20.97
N ASP A 158 -13.64 -17.17 22.06
CA ASP A 158 -13.89 -15.73 22.09
C ASP A 158 -12.57 -14.95 21.96
N LEU A 159 -12.46 -14.11 20.92
CA LEU A 159 -11.31 -13.24 20.69
C LEU A 159 -11.56 -11.80 21.14
N GLY A 160 -12.76 -11.47 21.61
CA GLY A 160 -13.16 -10.14 22.05
C GLY A 160 -13.68 -9.24 20.94
N LYS A 161 -13.87 -7.95 21.28
CA LYS A 161 -14.37 -6.92 20.36
C LYS A 161 -13.20 -6.15 19.76
N HIS A 162 -13.20 -6.03 18.44
CA HIS A 162 -12.13 -5.40 17.67
C HIS A 162 -12.68 -4.36 16.71
N ARG A 163 -12.01 -3.21 16.61
CA ARG A 163 -12.28 -2.26 15.52
C ARG A 163 -11.73 -2.80 14.20
N LEU A 164 -12.64 -3.08 13.26
CA LEU A 164 -12.32 -3.47 11.89
C LEU A 164 -12.51 -2.29 10.93
N LYS A 165 -11.66 -2.22 9.90
CA LYS A 165 -11.67 -1.17 8.87
C LYS A 165 -13.08 -0.86 8.35
N GLY A 166 -13.46 0.41 8.34
CA GLY A 166 -14.71 0.90 7.77
C GLY A 166 -15.98 0.51 8.55
N LEU A 167 -15.85 -0.17 9.70
CA LEU A 167 -16.95 -0.46 10.60
C LEU A 167 -16.94 0.54 11.75
N LYS A 168 -18.05 1.28 11.91
CA LYS A 168 -18.20 2.26 12.99
C LYS A 168 -18.28 1.63 14.38
N ILE A 169 -18.77 0.39 14.46
CA ILE A 169 -18.99 -0.35 15.70
C ILE A 169 -17.95 -1.47 15.77
N PRO A 170 -17.25 -1.65 16.90
CA PRO A 170 -16.36 -2.79 17.10
C PRO A 170 -17.08 -4.12 16.87
N GLU A 171 -16.45 -5.00 16.10
CA GLU A 171 -16.97 -6.33 15.79
C GLU A 171 -16.49 -7.33 16.84
N HIS A 172 -17.41 -8.12 17.40
CA HIS A 172 -17.03 -9.22 18.29
C HIS A 172 -16.61 -10.41 17.43
N LEU A 173 -15.39 -10.90 17.61
CA LEU A 173 -14.82 -11.98 16.82
C LEU A 173 -14.65 -13.25 17.65
N PHE A 174 -14.89 -14.38 16.99
CA PHE A 174 -14.68 -15.71 17.51
C PHE A 174 -13.81 -16.50 16.53
N GLN A 175 -12.93 -17.35 17.05
CA GLN A 175 -12.20 -18.33 16.25
C GLN A 175 -12.94 -19.67 16.28
N LEU A 176 -13.25 -20.21 15.10
CA LEU A 176 -13.75 -21.58 15.01
C LEU A 176 -12.57 -22.57 15.13
N THR A 177 -12.62 -23.44 16.12
CA THR A 177 -11.55 -24.40 16.43
C THR A 177 -12.07 -25.82 16.45
N VAL A 178 -11.21 -26.78 16.08
CA VAL A 178 -11.43 -28.24 16.20
C VAL A 178 -10.09 -28.89 16.59
N PRO A 179 -10.08 -30.05 17.26
CA PRO A 179 -8.84 -30.67 17.75
C PRO A 179 -7.81 -31.02 16.66
N ASP A 180 -8.25 -31.24 15.42
CA ASP A 180 -7.40 -31.69 14.32
C ASP A 180 -6.86 -30.57 13.41
N LEU A 181 -7.18 -29.31 13.71
CA LEU A 181 -6.69 -28.14 12.98
C LEU A 181 -5.89 -27.20 13.91
N PRO A 182 -4.98 -26.36 13.36
CA PRO A 182 -4.28 -25.36 14.16
C PRO A 182 -5.24 -24.43 14.90
N ALA A 183 -4.97 -24.20 16.18
CA ALA A 183 -5.78 -23.33 17.04
C ALA A 183 -5.02 -22.09 17.55
N GLU A 184 -3.68 -22.07 17.42
CA GLU A 184 -2.85 -20.94 17.84
C GLU A 184 -2.40 -20.12 16.62
N PHE A 185 -2.71 -18.83 16.64
CA PHE A 185 -2.36 -17.87 15.61
C PHE A 185 -1.74 -16.60 16.24
N PRO A 186 -0.97 -15.80 15.48
CA PRO A 186 -0.54 -14.49 15.94
C PRO A 186 -1.74 -13.58 16.27
N PRO A 187 -1.56 -12.46 17.00
CA PRO A 187 -2.62 -11.49 17.24
C PRO A 187 -3.30 -11.05 15.94
N LEU A 188 -4.61 -10.78 16.00
CA LEU A 188 -5.38 -10.39 14.82
C LEU A 188 -4.79 -9.15 14.12
N ASN A 189 -4.93 -9.11 12.81
CA ASN A 189 -4.55 -7.97 11.98
C ASN A 189 -5.62 -6.87 12.06
N VAL A 190 -5.79 -6.27 13.24
CA VAL A 190 -6.80 -5.25 13.57
C VAL A 190 -6.14 -3.90 13.89
N LEU A 191 -6.89 -2.80 13.81
CA LEU A 191 -6.32 -1.45 14.01
C LEU A 191 -5.63 -1.29 15.37
N GLU A 192 -6.20 -1.90 16.41
CA GLU A 192 -5.70 -1.83 17.78
C GLU A 192 -4.30 -2.46 17.95
N SER A 193 -3.93 -3.44 17.11
CA SER A 193 -2.59 -4.06 17.17
C SER A 193 -1.49 -3.12 16.66
N TYR A 194 -1.86 -2.02 15.98
CA TYR A 194 -0.94 -0.98 15.51
C TYR A 194 -0.91 0.26 16.40
N ARG A 195 -1.63 0.28 17.54
CA ARG A 195 -1.71 1.47 18.41
C ARG A 195 -0.33 1.97 18.86
N ALA A 196 0.51 1.07 19.38
CA ALA A 196 1.86 1.44 19.83
C ALA A 196 2.74 1.98 18.69
N HIS A 197 2.51 1.49 17.46
CA HIS A 197 3.16 2.01 16.26
C HIS A 197 2.72 3.46 15.99
N PHE A 198 1.41 3.73 15.97
CA PHE A 198 0.90 5.08 15.73
C PHE A 198 1.30 6.06 16.84
N GLU A 199 1.22 5.68 18.11
CA GLU A 199 1.70 6.49 19.23
C GLU A 199 3.19 6.86 19.05
N THR A 200 4.01 5.90 18.62
CA THR A 200 5.44 6.15 18.36
C THR A 200 5.66 7.10 17.19
N VAL A 201 4.98 6.88 16.06
CA VAL A 201 5.13 7.68 14.84
C VAL A 201 4.59 9.10 15.04
N VAL A 202 3.39 9.25 15.60
CA VAL A 202 2.77 10.56 15.84
C VAL A 202 3.63 11.39 16.79
N ARG A 203 4.12 10.82 17.90
CA ARG A 203 5.05 11.52 18.79
C ARG A 203 6.31 11.95 18.05
N ALA A 204 6.93 11.05 17.29
CA ALA A 204 8.16 11.35 16.58
C ALA A 204 7.97 12.40 15.48
N ILE A 205 6.83 12.42 14.79
CA ILE A 205 6.51 13.51 13.84
C ILE A 205 6.30 14.82 14.60
N SER A 206 5.57 14.81 15.72
CA SER A 206 5.27 15.99 16.55
C SER A 206 6.54 16.66 17.10
N GLU A 207 7.57 15.88 17.39
CA GLU A 207 8.88 16.39 17.83
C GLU A 207 9.83 16.73 16.67
N ASN A 208 9.33 16.68 15.43
CA ASN A 208 10.09 16.92 14.22
C ASN A 208 11.27 15.95 13.99
N ARG A 209 11.09 14.68 14.40
CA ARG A 209 12.10 13.61 14.33
C ARG A 209 11.76 12.53 13.31
N VAL A 210 10.86 12.79 12.36
CA VAL A 210 10.51 11.84 11.30
C VAL A 210 10.67 12.52 9.94
N VAL A 211 11.32 11.82 9.02
CA VAL A 211 11.34 12.16 7.60
C VAL A 211 10.41 11.20 6.87
N PRO A 212 9.21 11.65 6.44
CA PRO A 212 8.37 10.87 5.56
C PRO A 212 9.01 10.79 4.18
N LEU A 213 9.07 9.58 3.63
CA LEU A 213 9.39 9.35 2.24
C LEU A 213 8.10 8.92 1.52
N LEU A 214 7.76 9.58 0.42
CA LEU A 214 6.57 9.30 -0.38
C LEU A 214 6.93 8.71 -1.74
N GLY A 215 6.52 7.46 -1.96
CA GLY A 215 6.66 6.74 -3.22
C GLY A 215 5.44 6.92 -4.13
N THR A 216 5.48 6.30 -5.31
CA THR A 216 4.45 6.50 -6.33
C THR A 216 3.08 5.93 -5.94
N THR A 217 3.02 4.94 -5.04
CA THR A 217 1.72 4.34 -4.69
C THR A 217 0.90 5.17 -3.71
N VAL A 218 1.44 6.27 -3.16
CA VAL A 218 0.62 7.28 -2.46
C VAL A 218 -0.44 7.93 -3.37
N ASN A 219 -0.26 7.79 -4.69
CA ASN A 219 -1.23 8.20 -5.71
C ASN A 219 -2.47 7.30 -5.77
N LEU A 220 -2.44 6.13 -5.12
CA LEU A 220 -3.58 5.23 -5.01
C LEU A 220 -4.50 5.58 -3.82
N VAL A 221 -4.02 6.40 -2.88
CA VAL A 221 -4.81 6.79 -1.71
C VAL A 221 -6.03 7.60 -2.15
N GLY A 222 -7.22 7.21 -1.70
CA GLY A 222 -8.51 7.78 -2.06
C GLY A 222 -9.04 7.33 -3.43
N ARG A 223 -8.33 6.46 -4.15
CA ARG A 223 -8.71 6.00 -5.48
C ARG A 223 -9.63 4.76 -5.39
N PRO A 224 -10.69 4.66 -6.22
CA PRO A 224 -11.49 3.44 -6.28
C PRO A 224 -10.66 2.21 -6.74
N VAL A 225 -10.81 1.09 -6.04
CA VAL A 225 -10.02 -0.15 -6.24
C VAL A 225 -10.19 -0.75 -7.64
N ASP A 226 -11.34 -0.52 -8.29
CA ASP A 226 -11.69 -1.07 -9.61
C ASP A 226 -11.27 -0.18 -10.79
N LYS A 227 -10.64 0.98 -10.54
CA LYS A 227 -10.31 1.95 -11.57
C LYS A 227 -8.81 1.97 -11.85
N THR A 228 -8.45 1.83 -13.13
CA THR A 228 -7.08 1.97 -13.66
C THR A 228 -6.87 3.35 -14.28
N TRP A 229 -5.64 3.87 -14.23
CA TRP A 229 -5.32 5.17 -14.82
C TRP A 229 -5.27 5.08 -16.33
N GLN A 230 -5.91 6.05 -16.97
CA GLN A 230 -5.89 6.26 -18.40
C GLN A 230 -5.76 7.75 -18.69
N PHE A 231 -4.72 8.10 -19.45
CA PHE A 231 -4.43 9.48 -19.81
C PHE A 231 -5.64 10.13 -20.53
N GLY A 232 -6.07 11.29 -20.04
CA GLY A 232 -7.19 12.06 -20.58
C GLY A 232 -8.60 11.51 -20.23
N GLN A 233 -8.70 10.37 -19.54
CA GLN A 233 -10.01 9.76 -19.21
C GLN A 233 -10.27 9.65 -17.72
N THR A 234 -9.23 9.73 -16.90
CA THR A 234 -9.31 9.54 -15.44
C THR A 234 -8.77 10.75 -14.71
N GLU A 235 -9.34 11.01 -13.53
CA GLU A 235 -9.06 12.20 -12.72
C GLU A 235 -8.12 11.91 -11.54
N PHE A 236 -7.21 10.96 -11.68
CA PHE A 236 -6.24 10.62 -10.63
C PHE A 236 -4.84 10.41 -11.22
N LEU A 237 -3.82 10.48 -10.37
CA LEU A 237 -2.42 10.33 -10.79
C LEU A 237 -2.10 8.87 -11.19
N PRO A 238 -1.21 8.67 -12.18
CA PRO A 238 -0.69 7.34 -12.48
C PRO A 238 0.24 6.84 -11.36
N VAL A 239 0.32 5.52 -11.23
CA VAL A 239 1.48 4.85 -10.61
C VAL A 239 2.51 4.43 -11.66
N GLY A 240 3.69 4.00 -11.22
CA GLY A 240 4.81 3.67 -12.12
C GLY A 240 4.48 2.61 -13.18
N SER A 241 3.73 1.56 -12.82
CA SER A 241 3.31 0.50 -13.76
C SER A 241 2.33 1.00 -14.81
N GLU A 242 1.40 1.89 -14.43
CA GLU A 242 0.43 2.48 -15.35
C GLU A 242 1.09 3.48 -16.31
N LEU A 243 2.07 4.24 -15.81
CA LEU A 243 2.89 5.11 -16.63
C LEU A 243 3.73 4.29 -17.62
N ALA A 244 4.35 3.19 -17.19
CA ALA A 244 5.10 2.29 -18.06
C ALA A 244 4.22 1.73 -19.18
N GLU A 245 3.00 1.30 -18.85
CA GLU A 245 2.04 0.79 -19.84
C GLU A 245 1.63 1.86 -20.87
N HIS A 246 1.42 3.11 -20.42
CA HIS A 246 1.13 4.22 -21.34
C HIS A 246 2.30 4.54 -22.27
N LEU A 247 3.52 4.68 -21.73
CA LEU A 247 4.71 4.93 -22.53
C LEU A 247 4.98 3.77 -23.50
N ALA A 248 4.76 2.53 -23.07
CA ALA A 248 4.90 1.36 -23.92
C ALA A 248 3.97 1.42 -25.14
N ARG A 249 2.73 1.89 -24.98
CA ARG A 249 1.80 2.11 -26.09
C ARG A 249 2.23 3.28 -26.97
N VAL A 250 2.61 4.43 -26.38
CA VAL A 250 2.94 5.65 -27.13
C VAL A 250 4.20 5.48 -27.99
N PHE A 251 5.19 4.74 -27.50
CA PHE A 251 6.48 4.57 -28.19
C PHE A 251 6.60 3.24 -28.94
N ASP A 252 5.52 2.47 -29.06
CA ASP A 252 5.46 1.14 -29.68
C ASP A 252 6.52 0.19 -29.10
N TYR A 253 6.51 0.00 -27.78
CA TYR A 253 7.39 -0.93 -27.09
C TYR A 253 7.06 -2.39 -27.44
N PRO A 254 8.05 -3.26 -27.68
CA PRO A 254 7.83 -4.62 -28.18
C PRO A 254 6.91 -5.46 -27.27
N PRO A 255 5.96 -6.24 -27.85
CA PRO A 255 5.15 -7.16 -27.07
C PRO A 255 6.00 -8.32 -26.54
N GLY A 256 5.71 -8.79 -25.32
CA GLY A 256 6.41 -9.91 -24.68
C GLY A 256 7.66 -9.54 -23.89
N GLU A 257 8.14 -8.30 -23.99
CA GLU A 257 9.22 -7.77 -23.14
C GLU A 257 8.69 -7.30 -21.77
N PRO A 258 9.48 -7.39 -20.69
CA PRO A 258 9.12 -6.80 -19.40
C PRO A 258 8.82 -5.31 -19.52
N ARG A 259 7.73 -4.86 -18.87
CA ARG A 259 7.22 -3.49 -18.92
C ARG A 259 7.48 -2.72 -17.63
N ASP A 260 8.70 -2.73 -17.13
CA ASP A 260 9.10 -1.81 -16.06
C ASP A 260 9.34 -0.40 -16.61
N LEU A 261 9.07 0.61 -15.77
CA LEU A 261 9.10 2.01 -16.20
C LEU A 261 10.47 2.42 -16.73
N VAL A 262 11.56 1.92 -16.13
CA VAL A 262 12.92 2.29 -16.48
C VAL A 262 13.28 1.78 -17.88
N ARG A 263 13.02 0.50 -18.17
CA ARG A 263 13.28 -0.08 -19.49
C ARG A 263 12.43 0.54 -20.58
N VAL A 264 11.14 0.72 -20.34
CA VAL A 264 10.25 1.35 -21.33
C VAL A 264 10.69 2.77 -21.62
N SER A 265 11.10 3.53 -20.58
CA SER A 265 11.61 4.89 -20.75
C SER A 265 12.96 4.92 -21.47
N GLN A 266 13.86 3.97 -21.20
CA GLN A 266 15.12 3.83 -21.94
C GLN A 266 14.86 3.53 -23.42
N TYR A 267 13.93 2.61 -23.71
CA TYR A 267 13.54 2.30 -25.07
C TYR A 267 12.98 3.54 -25.80
N ALA A 268 12.08 4.28 -25.15
CA ALA A 268 11.53 5.51 -25.70
C ALA A 268 12.64 6.55 -25.99
N ALA A 269 13.57 6.74 -25.06
CA ALA A 269 14.68 7.66 -25.21
C ALA A 269 15.63 7.26 -26.35
N VAL A 270 15.94 5.96 -26.51
CA VAL A 270 16.83 5.47 -27.58
C VAL A 270 16.14 5.53 -28.95
N LYS A 271 14.86 5.17 -29.02
CA LYS A 271 14.11 5.06 -30.29
C LYS A 271 13.63 6.40 -30.82
N ALA A 272 13.09 7.24 -29.95
CA ALA A 272 12.47 8.52 -30.31
C ALA A 272 13.31 9.73 -29.88
N GLY A 273 14.30 9.55 -29.00
CA GLY A 273 15.06 10.64 -28.38
C GLY A 273 14.51 11.02 -27.01
N ILE A 274 15.37 11.62 -26.18
CA ILE A 274 15.00 12.06 -24.83
C ILE A 274 13.97 13.19 -24.83
N GLY A 275 14.01 14.07 -25.83
CA GLY A 275 13.08 15.19 -25.99
C GLY A 275 11.62 14.73 -26.09
N PRO A 276 11.28 13.84 -27.04
CA PRO A 276 9.93 13.27 -27.15
C PRO A 276 9.44 12.53 -25.90
N LEU A 277 10.33 11.85 -25.16
CA LEU A 277 9.96 11.26 -23.87
C LEU A 277 9.57 12.35 -22.85
N TYR A 278 10.38 13.40 -22.72
CA TYR A 278 10.08 14.54 -21.85
C TYR A 278 8.78 15.27 -22.27
N ASP A 279 8.53 15.39 -23.57
CA ASP A 279 7.27 15.93 -24.10
C ASP A 279 6.06 15.16 -23.60
N GLU A 280 6.12 13.83 -23.67
CA GLU A 280 5.03 12.97 -23.25
C GLU A 280 4.82 13.00 -21.72
N LEU A 281 5.92 12.91 -20.94
CA LEU A 281 5.86 13.04 -19.48
C LEU A 281 5.28 14.39 -19.05
N ARG A 282 5.69 15.48 -19.71
CA ARG A 282 5.15 16.83 -19.45
C ARG A 282 3.66 16.91 -19.74
N LYS A 283 3.16 16.30 -20.84
CA LYS A 283 1.71 16.27 -21.14
C LYS A 283 0.94 15.58 -20.02
N ILE A 284 1.46 14.45 -19.52
CA ILE A 284 0.84 13.67 -18.45
C ILE A 284 0.79 14.49 -17.16
N PHE A 285 1.94 14.97 -16.68
CA PHE A 285 2.01 15.60 -15.36
C PHE A 285 1.57 17.07 -15.32
N LYS A 286 1.35 17.71 -16.48
CA LYS A 286 0.68 19.02 -16.54
C LYS A 286 -0.83 18.94 -16.31
N VAL A 287 -1.45 17.78 -16.36
CA VAL A 287 -2.85 17.64 -15.96
C VAL A 287 -2.97 17.98 -14.47
N GLU A 288 -4.02 18.70 -14.08
CA GLU A 288 -4.28 19.05 -12.67
C GLU A 288 -5.03 17.94 -11.97
N TYR A 289 -4.33 16.86 -11.64
CA TYR A 289 -4.89 15.79 -10.82
C TYR A 289 -5.12 16.28 -9.37
N PRO A 290 -6.25 15.96 -8.73
CA PRO A 290 -6.49 16.34 -7.34
C PRO A 290 -5.44 15.71 -6.40
N PRO A 291 -4.95 16.43 -5.36
CA PRO A 291 -4.10 15.83 -4.34
C PRO A 291 -4.86 14.75 -3.56
N THR A 292 -4.20 13.63 -3.28
CA THR A 292 -4.78 12.53 -2.50
C THR A 292 -4.90 12.87 -1.01
N PRO A 293 -5.69 12.12 -0.22
CA PRO A 293 -5.76 12.29 1.24
C PRO A 293 -4.39 12.26 1.93
N MET A 294 -3.43 11.49 1.41
CA MET A 294 -2.05 11.47 1.91
C MET A 294 -1.35 12.83 1.73
N HIS A 295 -1.49 13.45 0.55
CA HIS A 295 -0.94 14.78 0.27
C HIS A 295 -1.58 15.85 1.16
N GLN A 296 -2.90 15.79 1.30
CA GLN A 296 -3.68 16.71 2.12
C GLN A 296 -3.32 16.60 3.60
N PHE A 297 -3.12 15.37 4.11
CA PHE A 297 -2.67 15.13 5.47
C PHE A 297 -1.34 15.84 5.77
N PHE A 298 -0.30 15.60 4.96
CA PHE A 298 1.00 16.23 5.19
C PHE A 298 0.97 17.75 5.01
N ALA A 299 0.14 18.27 4.10
CA ALA A 299 -0.03 19.71 3.90
C ALA A 299 -0.77 20.40 5.05
N GLY A 300 -1.72 19.73 5.70
CA GLY A 300 -2.46 20.28 6.85
C GLY A 300 -1.74 20.13 8.19
N LEU A 301 -0.70 19.30 8.25
CA LEU A 301 -0.01 18.96 9.48
C LEU A 301 0.71 20.15 10.14
N PRO A 302 1.40 21.05 9.41
CA PRO A 302 2.07 22.19 10.03
C PRO A 302 1.11 23.10 10.82
N ALA A 303 -0.07 23.41 10.27
CA ALA A 303 -1.10 24.18 10.98
C ALA A 303 -1.54 23.50 12.28
N LEU A 304 -1.83 22.18 12.22
CA LEU A 304 -2.22 21.39 13.38
C LEU A 304 -1.12 21.36 14.46
N MET A 305 0.14 21.21 14.05
CA MET A 305 1.29 21.22 14.97
C MET A 305 1.44 22.58 15.65
N ARG A 306 1.31 23.70 14.91
CA ARG A 306 1.31 25.05 15.49
C ARG A 306 0.22 25.22 16.53
N GLU A 307 -1.00 24.79 16.22
CA GLU A 307 -2.15 24.87 17.14
C GLU A 307 -1.93 24.08 18.43
N ARG A 308 -1.19 22.96 18.36
CA ARG A 308 -0.87 22.12 19.52
C ARG A 308 0.47 22.44 20.19
N GLY A 309 1.19 23.47 19.77
CA GLY A 309 2.44 23.90 20.40
C GLY A 309 3.67 23.05 20.01
N PHE A 310 3.62 22.36 18.88
CA PHE A 310 4.73 21.58 18.33
C PHE A 310 5.42 22.32 17.15
N PRO A 311 6.72 22.08 16.90
CA PRO A 311 7.44 22.68 15.77
C PRO A 311 6.86 22.19 14.43
N PRO A 312 6.36 23.08 13.55
CA PRO A 312 5.55 22.67 12.40
C PRO A 312 6.33 22.30 11.14
N GLU A 313 7.63 22.59 11.09
CA GLU A 313 8.42 22.47 9.89
C GLU A 313 8.73 21.01 9.59
N LEU A 314 8.32 20.48 8.45
CA LEU A 314 8.59 19.09 8.04
C LEU A 314 9.74 18.99 7.04
N LEU A 315 10.38 17.82 6.97
CA LEU A 315 11.25 17.45 5.84
C LEU A 315 10.62 16.22 5.18
N ILE A 316 10.03 16.43 4.00
CA ILE A 316 9.35 15.38 3.24
C ILE A 316 10.18 15.05 2.01
N VAL A 317 10.50 13.78 1.82
CA VAL A 317 11.21 13.31 0.62
C VAL A 317 10.22 12.62 -0.30
N THR A 318 10.32 12.85 -1.62
CA THR A 318 9.49 12.11 -2.58
C THR A 318 10.24 11.77 -3.85
N THR A 319 9.84 10.67 -4.46
CA THR A 319 10.30 10.20 -5.79
C THR A 319 9.30 10.52 -6.90
N ASN A 320 8.18 11.19 -6.57
CA ASN A 320 7.11 11.47 -7.51
C ASN A 320 7.44 12.72 -8.33
N TYR A 321 7.05 12.75 -9.61
CA TYR A 321 7.36 13.85 -10.52
C TYR A 321 6.30 14.96 -10.49
N ASP A 322 5.04 14.59 -10.25
CA ASP A 322 3.88 15.47 -10.23
C ASP A 322 3.93 16.53 -9.13
N ASP A 323 3.09 17.55 -9.21
CA ASP A 323 3.07 18.66 -8.24
C ASP A 323 1.91 18.61 -7.22
N ALA A 324 1.37 17.42 -6.94
CA ALA A 324 0.20 17.29 -6.07
C ALA A 324 0.49 17.65 -4.62
N LEU A 325 1.67 17.29 -4.08
CA LEU A 325 2.07 17.68 -2.74
C LEU A 325 2.21 19.20 -2.64
N GLU A 326 2.91 19.81 -3.59
CA GLU A 326 3.13 21.25 -3.68
C GLU A 326 1.80 22.02 -3.75
N ARG A 327 0.83 21.53 -4.54
CA ARG A 327 -0.51 22.12 -4.60
C ARG A 327 -1.31 21.92 -3.32
N ALA A 328 -1.15 20.79 -2.61
CA ALA A 328 -1.78 20.59 -1.32
C ALA A 328 -1.27 21.61 -0.29
N PHE A 329 0.04 21.85 -0.22
CA PHE A 329 0.63 22.88 0.66
C PHE A 329 0.12 24.28 0.32
N ARG A 330 0.09 24.65 -0.98
CA ARG A 330 -0.49 25.95 -1.39
C ARG A 330 -1.97 26.09 -1.03
N ALA A 331 -2.74 25.01 -1.15
CA ALA A 331 -4.16 25.01 -0.79
C ALA A 331 -4.38 25.12 0.74
N ALA A 332 -3.43 24.64 1.53
CA ALA A 332 -3.41 24.77 2.99
C ALA A 332 -2.83 26.12 3.48
N ASP A 333 -2.41 27.01 2.56
CA ASP A 333 -1.71 28.27 2.87
C ASP A 333 -0.43 28.06 3.69
N GLU A 334 0.26 26.94 3.47
CA GLU A 334 1.51 26.60 4.16
C GLU A 334 2.73 26.88 3.26
N PRO A 335 3.69 27.71 3.70
CA PRO A 335 4.91 27.96 2.94
C PRO A 335 5.82 26.72 2.96
N PHE A 336 6.53 26.49 1.84
CA PHE A 336 7.50 25.42 1.74
C PHE A 336 8.68 25.79 0.83
N ASP A 337 9.85 25.27 1.16
CA ASP A 337 11.02 25.23 0.28
C ASP A 337 10.95 23.95 -0.58
N LEU A 338 11.18 24.08 -1.88
CA LEU A 338 11.19 22.95 -2.82
C LEU A 338 12.61 22.73 -3.35
N VAL A 339 13.15 21.54 -3.07
CA VAL A 339 14.50 21.13 -3.50
C VAL A 339 14.38 19.98 -4.49
N THR A 340 14.83 20.15 -5.73
CA THR A 340 14.62 19.16 -6.80
C THR A 340 15.92 18.77 -7.50
N TYR A 341 16.09 17.50 -7.82
CA TYR A 341 17.27 17.01 -8.55
C TYR A 341 17.22 17.40 -10.04
N ILE A 342 18.37 17.79 -10.61
CA ILE A 342 18.51 18.19 -12.02
C ILE A 342 19.17 17.04 -12.79
N ALA A 343 18.38 16.36 -13.62
CA ALA A 343 18.81 15.19 -14.39
C ALA A 343 19.50 15.54 -15.72
N GLU A 344 19.21 16.72 -16.29
CA GLU A 344 19.64 17.10 -17.63
C GLU A 344 20.11 18.57 -17.71
N GLY A 345 20.88 18.90 -18.75
CA GLY A 345 21.37 20.25 -19.03
C GLY A 345 22.62 20.67 -18.25
N ASP A 346 22.94 21.96 -18.29
CA ASP A 346 24.23 22.51 -17.78
C ASP A 346 24.43 22.34 -16.27
N ALA A 347 23.32 22.22 -15.52
CA ALA A 347 23.34 22.03 -14.07
C ALA A 347 23.09 20.55 -13.67
N ARG A 348 23.20 19.61 -14.61
CA ARG A 348 23.04 18.17 -14.36
C ARG A 348 23.88 17.70 -13.17
N GLY A 349 23.26 16.87 -12.31
CA GLY A 349 23.89 16.32 -11.11
C GLY A 349 23.76 17.19 -9.86
N LYS A 350 23.22 18.41 -9.99
CA LYS A 350 22.98 19.33 -8.87
C LYS A 350 21.52 19.31 -8.44
N PHE A 351 21.24 19.99 -7.33
CA PHE A 351 19.88 20.30 -6.88
C PHE A 351 19.51 21.76 -7.21
N MET A 352 18.24 21.98 -7.53
CA MET A 352 17.61 23.30 -7.61
C MET A 352 16.88 23.56 -6.30
N HIS A 353 17.02 24.76 -5.73
CA HIS A 353 16.20 25.21 -4.62
C HIS A 353 15.24 26.31 -5.09
N THR A 354 13.95 26.11 -4.89
CA THR A 354 12.88 27.09 -5.08
C THR A 354 12.32 27.49 -3.72
N ALA A 355 12.50 28.76 -3.36
CA ALA A 355 12.02 29.33 -2.11
C ALA A 355 10.47 29.48 -2.11
N PRO A 356 9.82 29.77 -0.97
CA PRO A 356 8.36 29.91 -0.89
C PRO A 356 7.81 31.03 -1.78
N ASP A 357 8.63 32.04 -2.08
CA ASP A 357 8.29 33.14 -3.01
C ASP A 357 8.38 32.74 -4.50
N GLY A 358 8.73 31.48 -4.80
CA GLY A 358 8.86 30.92 -6.13
C GLY A 358 10.19 31.19 -6.82
N LYS A 359 11.15 31.88 -6.17
CA LYS A 359 12.47 32.11 -6.76
C LYS A 359 13.32 30.84 -6.71
N ALA A 360 13.68 30.35 -7.90
CA ALA A 360 14.51 29.16 -8.06
C ALA A 360 15.97 29.51 -8.34
N ARG A 361 16.90 28.81 -7.69
CA ARG A 361 18.35 28.91 -7.90
C ARG A 361 19.05 27.55 -7.74
N PRO A 362 20.04 27.22 -8.59
CA PRO A 362 20.82 26.00 -8.43
C PRO A 362 21.66 26.06 -7.15
N ILE A 363 21.85 24.91 -6.52
CA ILE A 363 22.71 24.71 -5.36
C ILE A 363 24.10 24.34 -5.88
N ASP A 364 24.96 25.33 -6.08
CA ASP A 364 26.31 25.11 -6.61
C ASP A 364 27.31 24.57 -5.58
N LYS A 365 27.15 24.98 -4.31
CA LYS A 365 28.03 24.60 -3.20
C LYS A 365 27.19 24.13 -2.02
N PRO A 366 26.77 22.86 -1.99
CA PRO A 366 25.84 22.34 -0.97
C PRO A 366 26.31 22.60 0.47
N ASN A 367 27.58 22.36 0.77
CA ASN A 367 28.16 22.59 2.11
C ASN A 367 28.23 24.06 2.54
N LYS A 368 28.01 25.02 1.64
CA LYS A 368 28.00 26.47 1.93
C LYS A 368 26.64 27.10 1.63
N TYR A 369 25.63 26.27 1.37
CA TYR A 369 24.34 26.75 0.96
C TYR A 369 23.54 27.21 2.18
N LEU A 370 23.33 28.52 2.32
CA LEU A 370 22.58 29.12 3.43
C LEU A 370 21.14 29.49 3.04
N GLY A 371 20.70 28.99 1.88
CA GLY A 371 19.42 29.39 1.30
C GLY A 371 18.21 28.65 1.84
N LEU A 372 18.41 27.60 2.65
CA LEU A 372 17.37 26.81 3.28
C LEU A 372 17.40 27.05 4.78
N ASN A 373 16.23 27.15 5.39
CA ASN A 373 16.09 27.09 6.83
C ASN A 373 15.06 26.02 7.23
N PRO A 374 15.49 24.77 7.44
CA PRO A 374 14.60 23.69 7.82
C PRO A 374 13.92 23.90 9.19
N GLU A 375 14.39 24.85 10.01
CA GLU A 375 13.77 25.19 11.29
C GLU A 375 12.66 26.25 11.17
N GLU A 376 12.52 26.91 10.00
CA GLU A 376 11.47 27.92 9.76
C GLU A 376 10.45 27.50 8.70
N HIS A 377 10.84 26.66 7.74
CA HIS A 377 9.95 26.21 6.67
C HIS A 377 9.98 24.70 6.48
N THR A 378 8.83 24.15 6.12
CA THR A 378 8.75 22.80 5.57
C THR A 378 9.58 22.71 4.29
N THR A 379 10.40 21.67 4.15
CA THR A 379 11.15 21.38 2.93
C THR A 379 10.60 20.14 2.23
N ILE A 380 10.27 20.27 0.96
CA ILE A 380 9.93 19.15 0.06
C ILE A 380 11.15 18.84 -0.80
N LEU A 381 11.73 17.65 -0.63
CA LEU A 381 12.90 17.18 -1.37
C LEU A 381 12.49 16.13 -2.42
N LYS A 382 12.59 16.50 -3.71
CA LYS A 382 12.27 15.62 -4.85
C LYS A 382 13.53 15.10 -5.51
N ILE A 383 13.84 13.84 -5.24
CA ILE A 383 15.12 13.23 -5.62
C ILE A 383 15.14 12.65 -7.03
N HIS A 384 13.98 12.51 -7.68
CA HIS A 384 13.85 12.08 -9.08
C HIS A 384 13.59 13.23 -10.06
N GLY A 385 13.57 14.46 -9.57
CA GLY A 385 13.20 15.63 -10.35
C GLY A 385 11.72 15.98 -10.22
N VAL A 386 11.22 16.77 -11.17
CA VAL A 386 9.93 17.45 -11.09
C VAL A 386 9.45 17.86 -12.48
N VAL A 387 8.13 17.91 -12.67
CA VAL A 387 7.52 18.69 -13.75
C VAL A 387 7.35 20.16 -13.31
N ASP A 388 7.97 21.10 -14.02
CA ASP A 388 7.78 22.52 -13.74
C ASP A 388 6.67 23.08 -14.66
N ARG A 389 5.52 23.39 -14.05
CA ARG A 389 4.35 23.92 -14.77
C ARG A 389 4.64 25.24 -15.48
N GLN A 390 5.50 26.08 -14.92
CA GLN A 390 5.78 27.43 -15.40
C GLN A 390 6.93 27.44 -16.42
N ASN A 391 7.99 26.67 -16.18
CA ASN A 391 9.20 26.71 -16.99
C ASN A 391 9.62 25.31 -17.45
N ARG A 392 9.35 25.02 -18.73
CA ARG A 392 9.72 23.74 -19.36
C ARG A 392 11.22 23.43 -19.27
N ALA A 393 12.10 24.44 -19.27
CA ALA A 393 13.53 24.22 -19.17
C ALA A 393 13.98 23.68 -17.80
N ARG A 394 13.08 23.64 -16.82
CA ARG A 394 13.32 23.09 -15.48
C ARG A 394 12.70 21.72 -15.27
N ASP A 395 12.04 21.15 -16.28
CA ASP A 395 11.59 19.77 -16.22
C ASP A 395 12.79 18.84 -16.05
N SER A 396 12.68 17.91 -15.11
CA SER A 396 13.75 16.98 -14.76
C SER A 396 13.13 15.65 -14.37
N TYR A 397 13.58 14.56 -15.01
CA TYR A 397 13.05 13.22 -14.73
C TYR A 397 14.20 12.21 -14.64
N VAL A 398 14.43 11.59 -13.49
CA VAL A 398 15.33 10.43 -13.34
C VAL A 398 14.53 9.15 -13.64
N ILE A 399 14.45 8.78 -14.91
CA ILE A 399 13.49 7.76 -15.39
C ILE A 399 14.09 6.72 -16.35
N THR A 400 15.20 7.03 -17.03
CA THR A 400 15.87 6.10 -17.96
C THR A 400 17.06 5.41 -17.28
N GLU A 401 17.57 4.31 -17.86
CA GLU A 401 18.76 3.64 -17.34
C GLU A 401 19.96 4.60 -17.32
N ASP A 402 20.14 5.38 -18.39
CA ASP A 402 21.21 6.38 -18.49
C ASP A 402 21.12 7.43 -17.37
N HIS A 403 19.91 7.91 -17.03
CA HIS A 403 19.76 8.84 -15.91
C HIS A 403 20.15 8.20 -14.58
N TYR A 404 19.77 6.94 -14.34
CA TYR A 404 20.16 6.26 -13.11
C TYR A 404 21.65 5.93 -13.06
N ILE A 405 22.28 5.61 -14.20
CA ILE A 405 23.73 5.42 -14.31
C ILE A 405 24.43 6.74 -13.98
N ASP A 406 23.99 7.86 -14.54
CA ASP A 406 24.57 9.17 -14.26
C ASP A 406 24.34 9.59 -12.80
N TYR A 407 23.14 9.33 -12.27
CA TYR A 407 22.81 9.51 -10.86
C TYR A 407 23.78 8.70 -9.97
N LEU A 408 24.05 7.45 -10.35
CA LEU A 408 24.99 6.54 -9.68
C LEU A 408 26.47 6.90 -9.88
N ALA A 409 26.85 7.53 -10.99
CA ALA A 409 28.25 7.82 -11.31
C ALA A 409 28.86 8.88 -10.39
N HIS A 410 28.01 9.72 -9.78
CA HIS A 410 28.45 10.66 -8.76
C HIS A 410 28.85 9.89 -7.50
N LYS A 411 30.11 10.09 -7.06
CA LYS A 411 30.71 9.32 -5.95
C LYS A 411 29.89 9.36 -4.65
N ASP A 412 29.12 10.43 -4.43
CA ASP A 412 28.27 10.59 -3.26
C ASP A 412 27.15 11.62 -3.51
N ILE A 413 25.90 11.15 -3.64
CA ILE A 413 24.72 12.04 -3.78
C ILE A 413 24.45 12.81 -2.49
N ALA A 414 24.80 12.25 -1.32
CA ALA A 414 24.63 12.97 -0.07
C ALA A 414 25.46 14.26 -0.09
N GLN A 415 26.65 14.25 -0.69
CA GLN A 415 27.48 15.46 -0.85
C GLN A 415 26.89 16.52 -1.79
N GLN A 416 25.87 16.19 -2.58
CA GLN A 416 25.13 17.13 -3.42
C GLN A 416 23.97 17.80 -2.68
N LEU A 417 23.56 17.27 -1.53
CA LEU A 417 22.51 17.85 -0.69
C LEU A 417 23.08 18.90 0.28
N PRO A 418 22.34 19.97 0.56
CA PRO A 418 22.71 20.93 1.60
C PRO A 418 22.93 20.26 2.96
N ALA A 419 23.97 20.69 3.68
CA ALA A 419 24.38 20.06 4.93
C ALA A 419 23.26 20.05 5.99
N GLN A 420 22.40 21.06 6.01
CA GLN A 420 21.28 21.17 6.94
C GLN A 420 20.24 20.06 6.75
N LEU A 421 20.00 19.64 5.50
CA LEU A 421 19.07 18.53 5.21
C LEU A 421 19.67 17.19 5.64
N LEU A 422 20.97 16.98 5.37
CA LEU A 422 21.67 15.77 5.78
C LEU A 422 21.74 15.64 7.30
N GLU A 423 22.03 16.73 8.00
CA GLU A 423 22.05 16.78 9.46
C GLU A 423 20.69 16.37 10.01
N ARG A 424 19.61 16.97 9.53
CA ARG A 424 18.24 16.62 9.93
C ARG A 424 17.92 15.15 9.66
N MET A 425 18.25 14.63 8.47
CA MET A 425 18.06 13.23 8.14
C MET A 425 18.87 12.29 9.04
N SER A 426 20.06 12.69 9.49
CA SER A 426 20.92 11.86 10.33
C SER A 426 20.41 11.66 11.76
N TRP A 427 19.52 12.55 12.21
CA TRP A 427 18.89 12.56 13.54
C TRP A 427 17.40 12.22 13.51
N SER A 428 16.91 11.70 12.38
CA SER A 428 15.49 11.40 12.18
C SER A 428 15.20 9.91 12.02
N HIS A 429 14.03 9.50 12.49
CA HIS A 429 13.34 8.30 12.06
C HIS A 429 12.89 8.43 10.59
N PHE A 430 12.67 7.30 9.92
CA PHE A 430 12.18 7.28 8.54
C PHE A 430 10.84 6.58 8.43
N LEU A 431 9.93 7.17 7.66
CA LEU A 431 8.62 6.60 7.39
C LEU A 431 8.42 6.46 5.88
N PHE A 432 8.59 5.24 5.36
CA PHE A 432 8.42 4.91 3.96
C PHE A 432 6.94 4.64 3.66
N LEU A 433 6.33 5.50 2.84
CA LEU A 433 4.92 5.42 2.45
C LEU A 433 4.82 5.19 0.95
N GLY A 434 4.16 4.11 0.58
CA GLY A 434 3.84 3.83 -0.82
C GLY A 434 5.04 3.59 -1.74
N TYR A 435 6.08 2.98 -1.18
CA TYR A 435 7.20 2.47 -1.94
C TYR A 435 7.03 1.00 -2.29
N SER A 436 7.44 0.67 -3.50
CA SER A 436 7.68 -0.71 -3.92
C SER A 436 9.17 -0.85 -4.19
N LEU A 437 9.83 -1.88 -3.62
CA LEU A 437 11.22 -2.21 -3.94
C LEU A 437 11.40 -3.00 -5.24
N ARG A 438 10.34 -3.15 -6.03
CA ARG A 438 10.38 -3.77 -7.37
C ARG A 438 11.38 -3.08 -8.28
N ASP A 439 11.40 -1.76 -8.23
CA ASP A 439 12.40 -0.98 -8.93
C ASP A 439 13.68 -0.95 -8.10
N TRP A 440 14.78 -1.44 -8.68
CA TRP A 440 16.10 -1.40 -8.05
C TRP A 440 16.56 0.03 -7.74
N ASN A 441 15.96 1.04 -8.38
CA ASN A 441 16.25 2.46 -8.20
C ASN A 441 16.22 2.90 -6.72
N LEU A 442 15.22 2.49 -5.95
CA LEU A 442 15.09 2.86 -4.55
C LEU A 442 16.16 2.18 -3.72
N ARG A 443 16.50 0.92 -4.04
CA ARG A 443 17.61 0.21 -3.38
C ARG A 443 18.93 0.94 -3.55
N VAL A 444 19.14 1.44 -4.75
CA VAL A 444 20.29 2.25 -5.12
C VAL A 444 20.31 3.59 -4.41
N ILE A 445 19.20 4.33 -4.39
CA ILE A 445 19.10 5.62 -3.70
C ILE A 445 19.32 5.43 -2.21
N LEU A 446 18.65 4.46 -1.61
CA LEU A 446 18.77 4.20 -0.19
C LEU A 446 20.22 3.83 0.16
N HIS A 447 20.86 3.03 -0.69
CA HIS A 447 22.28 2.71 -0.53
C HIS A 447 23.19 3.93 -0.76
N ARG A 448 22.83 4.87 -1.63
CA ARG A 448 23.64 6.07 -1.90
C ARG A 448 23.51 7.13 -0.81
N ILE A 449 22.32 7.32 -0.24
CA ILE A 449 22.08 8.31 0.81
C ILE A 449 22.50 7.74 2.18
N TRP A 450 22.25 6.46 2.46
CA TRP A 450 22.44 5.86 3.79
C TRP A 450 23.44 4.68 3.84
N GLY A 451 23.97 4.22 2.70
CA GLY A 451 24.92 3.10 2.65
C GLY A 451 24.29 1.72 2.91
N GLU A 452 25.12 0.77 3.35
CA GLU A 452 24.68 -0.55 3.85
C GLU A 452 24.47 -0.57 5.36
N GLN A 453 24.68 0.56 6.03
CA GLN A 453 24.56 0.65 7.47
C GLN A 453 23.09 0.61 7.90
N LYS A 454 22.83 0.04 9.07
CA LYS A 454 21.53 0.16 9.72
C LYS A 454 21.22 1.62 9.98
N PHE A 455 19.94 1.99 9.87
CA PHE A 455 19.52 3.32 10.31
C PHE A 455 19.85 3.47 11.80
N LYS A 456 20.39 4.64 12.17
CA LYS A 456 20.69 4.95 13.58
C LYS A 456 19.41 5.06 14.42
N TYR A 457 18.32 5.46 13.77
CA TYR A 457 16.99 5.62 14.34
C TYR A 457 16.04 4.59 13.73
N LYS A 458 14.92 4.32 14.42
CA LYS A 458 13.88 3.41 13.89
C LYS A 458 13.39 3.90 12.53
N ALA A 459 13.06 2.96 11.67
CA ALA A 459 12.45 3.22 10.38
C ALA A 459 11.26 2.28 10.18
N TRP A 460 10.23 2.75 9.50
CA TRP A 460 9.01 2.00 9.23
C TRP A 460 8.69 2.03 7.74
N ALA A 461 8.25 0.90 7.19
CA ALA A 461 7.73 0.81 5.84
C ALA A 461 6.26 0.36 5.87
N VAL A 462 5.36 1.22 5.38
CA VAL A 462 3.94 0.92 5.26
C VAL A 462 3.70 0.31 3.91
N THR A 463 3.39 -0.99 3.90
CA THR A 463 3.19 -1.75 2.67
C THR A 463 1.73 -2.15 2.55
N ASP A 464 1.12 -1.75 1.45
CA ASP A 464 -0.24 -2.13 1.08
C ASP A 464 -0.28 -3.57 0.54
N ARG A 465 -1.25 -4.37 0.96
CA ARG A 465 -1.52 -5.72 0.40
C ARG A 465 -2.64 -5.72 -0.63
N THR A 466 -3.33 -4.60 -0.84
CA THR A 466 -4.68 -4.56 -1.40
C THR A 466 -4.85 -3.70 -2.66
N PHE A 467 -4.03 -2.66 -2.89
CA PHE A 467 -4.31 -1.71 -3.98
C PHE A 467 -3.60 -1.96 -5.32
N THR A 468 -2.50 -2.71 -5.36
CA THR A 468 -1.79 -3.02 -6.61
C THR A 468 -2.03 -4.44 -7.13
N GLY A 469 -2.69 -5.30 -6.34
CA GLY A 469 -2.74 -6.74 -6.61
C GLY A 469 -1.36 -7.43 -6.50
N GLU A 470 -0.33 -6.73 -6.05
CA GLU A 470 1.06 -7.16 -6.15
C GLU A 470 1.75 -7.06 -4.78
N LYS A 471 2.32 -8.18 -4.31
CA LYS A 471 2.89 -8.32 -2.95
C LYS A 471 4.33 -7.81 -2.86
N PRO A 472 4.80 -7.44 -1.64
CA PRO A 472 6.22 -7.25 -1.35
C PRO A 472 6.97 -8.57 -1.50
N GLN A 473 7.95 -8.64 -2.40
CA GLN A 473 8.72 -9.86 -2.65
C GLN A 473 9.56 -10.28 -1.42
N PRO A 474 9.97 -11.56 -1.29
CA PRO A 474 10.92 -11.99 -0.27
C PRO A 474 12.19 -11.12 -0.22
N LEU A 475 12.63 -10.63 -1.39
CA LEU A 475 13.73 -9.68 -1.51
C LEU A 475 13.46 -8.34 -0.82
N GLU A 476 12.24 -7.83 -0.90
CA GLU A 476 11.83 -6.58 -0.26
C GLU A 476 11.78 -6.73 1.26
N GLN A 477 11.17 -7.82 1.75
CA GLN A 477 11.14 -8.12 3.18
C GLN A 477 12.56 -8.31 3.74
N GLU A 478 13.41 -9.04 3.03
CA GLU A 478 14.79 -9.26 3.43
C GLU A 478 15.61 -7.98 3.37
N PHE A 479 15.40 -7.15 2.35
CA PHE A 479 16.07 -5.85 2.24
C PHE A 479 15.71 -4.92 3.40
N TRP A 480 14.42 -4.83 3.76
CA TRP A 480 13.98 -4.03 4.90
C TRP A 480 14.50 -4.60 6.22
N ARG A 481 14.48 -5.93 6.38
CA ARG A 481 15.02 -6.62 7.56
C ARG A 481 16.52 -6.37 7.75
N LEU A 482 17.32 -6.41 6.67
CA LEU A 482 18.75 -6.13 6.72
C LEU A 482 19.07 -4.71 7.19
N ARG A 483 18.13 -3.77 7.01
CA ARG A 483 18.25 -2.37 7.41
C ARG A 483 17.50 -2.02 8.68
N ASP A 484 16.94 -3.01 9.37
CA ASP A 484 16.20 -2.84 10.62
C ASP A 484 14.96 -1.94 10.46
N VAL A 485 14.27 -2.10 9.32
CA VAL A 485 13.03 -1.37 9.02
C VAL A 485 11.82 -2.24 9.38
N ASP A 486 10.97 -1.71 10.26
CA ASP A 486 9.74 -2.35 10.72
C ASP A 486 8.67 -2.28 9.63
N ILE A 487 8.11 -3.43 9.23
CA ILE A 487 7.08 -3.49 8.19
C ILE A 487 5.68 -3.37 8.82
N VAL A 488 4.97 -2.32 8.48
CA VAL A 488 3.56 -2.10 8.86
C VAL A 488 2.67 -2.59 7.72
N LYS A 489 1.94 -3.68 7.96
CA LYS A 489 1.07 -4.32 6.97
C LYS A 489 -0.32 -3.70 7.00
N MET A 490 -0.44 -2.52 6.41
CA MET A 490 -1.69 -1.76 6.38
C MET A 490 -1.84 -1.05 5.02
N PRO A 491 -3.04 -1.07 4.41
CA PRO A 491 -3.34 -0.24 3.26
C PRO A 491 -3.10 1.24 3.54
N LEU A 492 -2.60 1.99 2.55
CA LEU A 492 -2.19 3.38 2.79
C LEU A 492 -3.37 4.30 3.16
N ASP A 493 -4.58 4.03 2.65
CA ASP A 493 -5.80 4.72 3.06
C ASP A 493 -6.07 4.60 4.56
N ASP A 494 -5.95 3.38 5.09
CA ASP A 494 -6.21 3.13 6.51
C ASP A 494 -5.12 3.75 7.37
N TYR A 495 -3.89 3.73 6.85
CA TYR A 495 -2.74 4.28 7.55
C TYR A 495 -2.86 5.80 7.71
N VAL A 496 -3.27 6.52 6.65
CA VAL A 496 -3.47 7.98 6.74
C VAL A 496 -4.67 8.33 7.62
N GLU A 497 -5.79 7.61 7.54
CA GLU A 497 -6.95 7.82 8.41
C GLU A 497 -6.60 7.57 9.89
N SER A 498 -5.82 6.51 10.15
CA SER A 498 -5.33 6.20 11.50
C SER A 498 -4.36 7.26 12.01
N LEU A 499 -3.43 7.74 11.18
CA LEU A 499 -2.55 8.86 11.54
C LEU A 499 -3.35 10.11 11.91
N GLN A 500 -4.33 10.49 11.09
CA GLN A 500 -5.21 11.63 11.37
C GLN A 500 -5.89 11.50 12.74
N THR A 501 -6.51 10.34 12.99
CA THR A 501 -7.19 10.07 14.26
C THR A 501 -6.25 10.22 15.46
N HIS A 502 -5.04 9.66 15.40
CA HIS A 502 -4.08 9.73 16.52
C HIS A 502 -3.50 11.14 16.69
N PHE A 503 -3.38 11.93 15.62
CA PHE A 503 -3.01 13.34 15.71
C PHE A 503 -4.10 14.20 16.35
N GLU A 504 -5.37 13.89 16.09
CA GLU A 504 -6.50 14.55 16.76
C GLU A 504 -6.53 14.26 18.27
N GLU A 505 -6.03 13.11 18.70
CA GLU A 505 -5.93 12.70 20.11
C GLU A 505 -4.66 13.20 20.82
N LEU A 506 -3.71 13.82 20.12
CA LEU A 506 -2.42 14.24 20.65
C LEU A 506 -2.55 15.35 21.74
N PRO A 507 -2.08 15.17 22.99
CA PRO A 507 -2.15 16.23 24.00
C PRO A 507 -1.43 17.52 23.59
N GLN A 508 -1.74 18.65 24.25
CA GLN A 508 -1.04 19.92 23.98
C GLN A 508 0.44 19.81 24.36
N GLY A 509 1.31 20.41 23.54
CA GLY A 509 2.75 20.43 23.76
C GLY A 509 3.10 21.07 25.11
N GLY A 510 3.70 20.29 26.01
CA GLY A 510 4.11 20.73 27.36
C GLY A 510 3.32 20.13 28.53
N GLU A 511 2.36 19.21 28.29
CA GLU A 511 1.59 18.53 29.34
C GLU A 511 2.13 17.13 29.75
N GLU A 512 3.39 16.77 29.45
CA GLU A 512 4.02 15.53 29.95
C GLU A 512 4.68 15.67 31.34
#